data_AF-A0A7S0FAI8-F1
#
_entry.id   AF-A0A7S0FAI8-F1
#
_cell.length_a   1.000
_cell.length_b   1.000
_cell.length_c   1.000
_cell.angle_alpha   90.00
_cell.angle_beta   90.00
_cell.angle_gamma   90.00
#
_symmetry.space_group_name_H-M   'P 1'
#
loop_
_entity.id
_entity.type
_entity.pdbx_description
1 polymer ?
#
loop_
_entity_poly.entity_id
_entity_poly.type
_entity_poly.pdbx_seq_one_letter_code
_entity_poly.pdbx_strand_id
1 'polypeptide(L)'
;SSLRCLAGRPLPSRRTRLRNGLVGGSNGRCRWKAAAQVQMKPSSATAPQQDAELSELLRKCRPDWGTKEVKAVLRKLGHIGVYKVADLAEGLRAGDLNERLQRAGQRRFAAETLQRLAEGAEQLAGYRPQQQPQGPTEQPLAEAMAAKAECAICYEPVRQVAELPCACKVDYCMQCWDRALSESFQKCSMARCPTCRSPIRVDFSQLEDCLVFSRETELLPDEGGDDSRLAAEDYFERTLTRITDQVRPAQIRLLRAYGSEHRAPLQGPADHTPWRGREYREAWLDKANKHWPGALDGSERLCATVERCVAEGMAGPTCVCGGLLTRVPAERRVALNGLKDRGASASPETLSEVGRIFAEFLRQERDGMTGIVCDLCEEEVPLESAVWVCENGDRTIKHATEYDICDSCFASCVS
;
A
#
# COMPACT_ATOMS: atom_id res chain seq x y z
N SER A 1 -44.91 18.35 34.62
CA SER A 1 -44.59 19.50 33.75
C SER A 1 -43.08 19.54 33.50
N SER A 2 -42.69 19.54 32.22
CA SER A 2 -41.34 19.72 31.66
C SER A 2 -40.29 18.60 31.85
N LEU A 3 -40.37 17.60 30.98
CA LEU A 3 -39.20 16.89 30.44
C LEU A 3 -38.62 17.73 29.28
N ARG A 4 -37.33 18.08 29.31
CA ARG A 4 -36.61 18.63 28.15
C ARG A 4 -35.61 17.60 27.64
N CYS A 5 -35.92 17.06 26.46
CA CYS A 5 -34.99 16.35 25.60
C CYS A 5 -33.91 17.32 25.10
N LEU A 6 -32.64 17.01 25.32
CA LEU A 6 -31.53 17.62 24.59
C LEU A 6 -31.17 16.71 23.42
N ALA A 7 -31.57 17.15 22.23
CA ALA A 7 -31.17 16.55 20.97
C ALA A 7 -29.66 16.75 20.75
N GLY A 8 -28.97 15.67 20.43
CA GLY A 8 -27.56 15.66 20.07
C GLY A 8 -27.29 16.50 18.83
N ARG A 9 -26.22 17.29 18.87
CA ARG A 9 -25.66 17.96 17.69
C ARG A 9 -24.82 16.96 16.90
N PRO A 10 -24.91 16.95 15.56
CA PRO A 10 -24.01 16.14 14.73
C PRO A 10 -22.58 16.68 14.85
N LEU A 11 -21.63 15.76 14.98
CA LEU A 11 -20.19 16.05 14.92
C LEU A 11 -19.84 16.66 13.54
N PRO A 12 -18.92 17.63 13.47
CA PRO A 12 -18.44 18.12 12.18
C PRO A 12 -17.69 17.00 11.44
N SER A 13 -18.04 16.81 10.18
CA SER A 13 -17.40 15.89 9.24
C SER A 13 -15.90 16.17 9.14
N ARG A 14 -15.11 15.09 9.00
CA ARG A 14 -13.68 15.07 8.67
C ARG A 14 -13.31 16.24 7.74
N ARG A 15 -12.52 17.19 8.25
CA ARG A 15 -11.84 18.18 7.40
C ARG A 15 -10.75 17.43 6.63
N THR A 16 -10.95 17.28 5.33
CA THR A 16 -9.89 16.99 4.35
C THR A 16 -8.82 18.07 4.54
N ARG A 17 -7.62 17.67 4.98
CA ARG A 17 -6.48 18.58 5.12
C ARG A 17 -5.80 18.69 3.77
N LEU A 18 -6.00 19.83 3.10
CA LEU A 18 -5.16 20.25 1.99
C LEU A 18 -3.73 20.46 2.53
N ARG A 19 -2.81 19.56 2.20
CA ARG A 19 -1.37 19.84 2.27
C ARG A 19 -1.04 20.84 1.16
N ASN A 20 -1.26 22.13 1.41
CA ASN A 20 -0.62 23.21 0.66
C ASN A 20 0.85 23.35 1.10
N GLY A 21 1.59 22.24 1.04
CA GLY A 21 3.04 22.23 1.12
C GLY A 21 3.56 22.34 -0.31
N LEU A 22 4.27 23.43 -0.58
CA LEU A 22 4.95 23.76 -1.83
C LEU A 22 5.46 22.52 -2.57
N VAL A 23 4.71 22.04 -3.57
CA VAL A 23 5.30 21.29 -4.68
C VAL A 23 6.25 22.30 -5.34
N GLY A 24 7.53 22.21 -4.97
CA GLY A 24 8.60 22.98 -5.59
C GLY A 24 8.52 22.75 -7.08
N GLY A 25 7.93 23.71 -7.80
CA GLY A 25 7.80 23.71 -9.24
C GLY A 25 9.17 23.85 -9.87
N SER A 26 9.98 22.79 -9.85
CA SER A 26 11.02 22.62 -10.84
C SER A 26 10.29 22.52 -12.18
N ASN A 27 10.35 23.61 -12.95
CA ASN A 27 9.84 23.74 -14.31
C ASN A 27 10.57 22.81 -15.29
N GLY A 28 10.69 21.53 -14.97
CA GLY A 28 10.97 20.47 -15.91
C GLY A 28 9.72 20.24 -16.73
N ARG A 29 9.46 21.11 -17.72
CA ARG A 29 8.46 20.84 -18.75
C ARG A 29 8.87 19.54 -19.42
N CYS A 30 8.28 18.42 -19.01
CA CYS A 30 8.18 17.24 -19.85
C CYS A 30 7.30 17.65 -21.03
N ARG A 31 7.92 18.24 -22.04
CA ARG A 31 7.28 18.71 -23.27
C ARG A 31 6.96 17.46 -24.07
N TRP A 32 5.87 16.78 -23.73
CA TRP A 32 5.30 15.76 -24.58
C TRP A 32 4.88 16.45 -25.87
N LYS A 33 5.59 16.15 -26.96
CA LYS A 33 4.98 16.32 -28.28
C LYS A 33 3.75 15.42 -28.23
N ALA A 34 2.57 16.03 -28.28
CA ALA A 34 1.33 15.32 -28.51
C ALA A 34 1.59 14.33 -29.64
N ALA A 35 1.61 13.03 -29.31
CA ALA A 35 1.44 12.01 -30.32
C ALA A 35 0.11 12.38 -30.97
N ALA A 36 0.16 12.72 -32.26
CA ALA A 36 -1.01 13.12 -33.01
C ALA A 36 -2.14 12.16 -32.65
N GLN A 37 -3.24 12.70 -32.14
CA GLN A 37 -4.51 12.00 -32.05
C GLN A 37 -4.86 11.61 -33.48
N VAL A 38 -4.41 10.42 -33.89
CA VAL A 38 -5.17 9.60 -34.80
C VAL A 38 -6.50 9.46 -34.11
N GLN A 39 -7.54 10.08 -34.67
CA GLN A 39 -8.91 9.71 -34.38
C GLN A 39 -9.05 8.22 -34.74
N MET A 40 -8.66 7.36 -33.82
CA MET A 40 -9.13 6.00 -33.80
C MET A 40 -10.58 6.09 -33.37
N LYS A 41 -11.44 6.28 -34.37
CA LYS A 41 -12.79 5.71 -34.38
C LYS A 41 -12.65 4.35 -33.69
N PRO A 42 -13.35 4.06 -32.57
CA PRO A 42 -13.12 2.84 -31.81
C PRO A 42 -13.17 1.69 -32.81
N SER A 43 -11.98 1.16 -33.11
CA SER A 43 -11.86 -0.11 -33.81
C SER A 43 -12.64 -1.03 -32.91
N SER A 44 -13.64 -1.69 -33.47
CA SER A 44 -14.47 -2.68 -32.80
C SER A 44 -13.54 -3.72 -32.18
N ALA A 45 -13.05 -3.43 -30.97
CA ALA A 45 -12.24 -4.32 -30.19
C ALA A 45 -13.10 -5.55 -30.05
N THR A 46 -12.65 -6.62 -30.69
CA THR A 46 -13.37 -7.87 -30.81
C THR A 46 -13.70 -8.28 -29.39
N ALA A 47 -14.96 -8.11 -28.98
CA ALA A 47 -15.39 -8.50 -27.65
C ALA A 47 -14.87 -9.93 -27.45
N PRO A 48 -14.14 -10.23 -26.35
CA PRO A 48 -13.51 -11.52 -26.17
C PRO A 48 -14.57 -12.57 -26.44
N GLN A 49 -14.35 -13.34 -27.52
CA GLN A 49 -15.36 -14.23 -28.06
C GLN A 49 -15.61 -15.27 -26.98
N GLN A 50 -16.74 -15.13 -26.29
CA GLN A 50 -17.06 -15.99 -25.16
C GLN A 50 -17.12 -17.41 -25.67
N ASP A 51 -16.49 -18.30 -24.91
CA ASP A 51 -16.29 -19.68 -25.30
C ASP A 51 -17.64 -20.36 -25.57
N ALA A 52 -17.77 -20.98 -26.75
CA ALA A 52 -18.96 -21.75 -27.10
C ALA A 52 -19.16 -22.89 -26.09
N GLU A 53 -18.07 -23.45 -25.57
CA GLU A 53 -18.07 -24.51 -24.55
C GLU A 53 -18.67 -24.01 -23.24
N LEU A 54 -18.36 -22.77 -22.83
CA LEU A 54 -18.94 -22.18 -21.62
C LEU A 54 -20.46 -21.99 -21.79
N SER A 55 -20.91 -21.56 -22.97
CA SER A 55 -22.36 -21.45 -23.23
C SER A 55 -23.06 -22.81 -23.22
N GLU A 56 -22.39 -23.87 -23.70
CA GLU A 56 -22.93 -25.23 -23.71
C GLU A 56 -23.01 -25.81 -22.30
N LEU A 57 -21.96 -25.61 -21.50
CA LEU A 57 -21.93 -25.98 -20.09
C LEU A 57 -23.10 -25.37 -19.30
N LEU A 58 -23.34 -24.06 -19.46
CA LEU A 58 -24.43 -23.37 -18.75
C LEU A 58 -25.81 -23.96 -19.09
N ARG A 59 -26.04 -24.34 -20.35
CA ARG A 59 -27.29 -25.00 -20.78
C ARG A 59 -27.41 -26.40 -20.18
N LYS A 60 -26.30 -27.14 -20.11
CA LYS A 60 -26.27 -28.49 -19.52
C LYS A 60 -26.59 -28.46 -18.02
N CYS A 61 -26.02 -27.50 -17.27
CA CYS A 61 -26.24 -27.39 -15.82
C CYS A 61 -27.64 -26.87 -15.47
N ARG A 62 -28.24 -26.05 -16.34
CA ARG A 62 -29.55 -25.42 -16.16
C ARG A 62 -30.38 -25.50 -17.45
N PRO A 63 -30.99 -26.66 -17.75
CA PRO A 63 -31.76 -26.84 -18.97
C PRO A 63 -33.04 -26.00 -19.02
N ASP A 64 -33.48 -25.48 -17.87
CA ASP A 64 -34.58 -24.52 -17.74
C ASP A 64 -34.21 -23.10 -18.23
N TRP A 65 -32.92 -22.81 -18.42
CA TRP A 65 -32.48 -21.52 -18.93
C TRP A 65 -32.63 -21.43 -20.44
N GLY A 66 -33.45 -20.48 -20.89
CA GLY A 66 -33.51 -20.09 -22.28
C GLY A 66 -32.23 -19.38 -22.74
N THR A 67 -32.14 -19.15 -24.05
CA THR A 67 -30.99 -18.47 -24.67
C THR A 67 -30.75 -17.06 -24.13
N LYS A 68 -31.81 -16.37 -23.67
CA LYS A 68 -31.69 -15.02 -23.10
C LYS A 68 -31.04 -15.05 -21.72
N GLU A 69 -31.44 -16.01 -20.89
CA GLU A 69 -30.91 -16.24 -19.55
C GLU A 69 -29.43 -16.64 -19.63
N VAL A 70 -29.08 -17.58 -20.50
CA VAL A 70 -27.67 -17.99 -20.72
C VAL A 70 -26.81 -16.80 -21.15
N LYS A 71 -27.27 -15.97 -22.10
CA LYS A 71 -26.54 -14.76 -22.50
C LYS A 71 -26.39 -13.75 -21.36
N ALA A 72 -27.39 -13.62 -20.50
CA ALA A 72 -27.31 -12.74 -19.34
C ALA A 72 -26.28 -13.24 -18.33
N VAL A 73 -26.23 -14.56 -18.09
CA VAL A 73 -25.23 -15.21 -17.22
C VAL A 73 -23.82 -15.07 -17.80
N LEU A 74 -23.65 -15.28 -19.10
CA LEU A 74 -22.36 -15.10 -19.76
C LEU A 74 -21.86 -13.64 -19.67
N ARG A 75 -22.72 -12.64 -19.88
CA ARG A 75 -22.33 -11.23 -19.68
C ARG A 75 -21.90 -10.96 -18.24
N LYS A 76 -22.64 -11.51 -17.28
CA LYS A 76 -22.36 -11.39 -15.85
C LYS A 76 -21.02 -12.03 -15.46
N LEU A 77 -20.71 -13.21 -16.00
CA LEU A 77 -19.41 -13.87 -15.84
C LEU A 77 -18.29 -13.06 -16.53
N GLY A 78 -18.57 -12.48 -17.70
CA GLY A 78 -17.64 -11.59 -18.40
C GLY A 78 -17.27 -10.34 -17.62
N HIS A 79 -18.17 -9.79 -16.78
CA HIS A 79 -17.84 -8.66 -15.89
C HIS A 79 -16.85 -9.00 -14.78
N ILE A 80 -16.71 -10.28 -14.43
CA ILE A 80 -15.74 -10.74 -13.42
C ILE A 80 -14.53 -11.45 -14.05
N GLY A 81 -14.36 -11.34 -15.38
CA GLY A 81 -13.22 -11.91 -16.10
C GLY A 81 -13.29 -13.42 -16.32
N VAL A 82 -14.47 -14.04 -16.22
CA VAL A 82 -14.66 -15.48 -16.49
C VAL A 82 -15.14 -15.64 -17.94
N TYR A 83 -14.25 -16.14 -18.81
CA TYR A 83 -14.54 -16.29 -20.24
C TYR A 83 -14.47 -17.74 -20.73
N LYS A 84 -13.81 -18.62 -19.97
CA LYS A 84 -13.62 -20.05 -20.30
C LYS A 84 -14.17 -20.94 -19.18
N VAL A 85 -14.37 -22.22 -19.50
CA VAL A 85 -14.79 -23.25 -18.53
C VAL A 85 -13.75 -23.41 -17.41
N ALA A 86 -12.46 -23.31 -17.73
CA ALA A 86 -11.37 -23.40 -16.75
C ALA A 86 -11.45 -22.30 -15.68
N ASP A 87 -11.61 -21.03 -16.09
CA ASP A 87 -11.73 -19.89 -15.18
C ASP A 87 -12.95 -20.04 -14.25
N LEU A 88 -14.06 -20.56 -14.79
CA LEU A 88 -15.27 -20.84 -14.02
C LEU A 88 -15.02 -21.95 -12.99
N ALA A 89 -14.36 -23.04 -13.38
CA ALA A 89 -14.02 -24.15 -12.49
C ALA A 89 -13.10 -23.72 -11.35
N GLU A 90 -12.11 -22.85 -11.65
CA GLU A 90 -11.21 -22.29 -10.64
C GLU A 90 -11.96 -21.41 -9.63
N GLY A 91 -12.79 -20.47 -10.10
CA GLY A 91 -13.58 -19.62 -9.20
C GLY A 91 -14.62 -20.40 -8.37
N LEU A 92 -15.13 -21.51 -8.89
CA LEU A 92 -16.01 -22.42 -8.14
C LEU A 92 -15.24 -23.19 -7.06
N ARG A 93 -14.03 -23.66 -7.36
CA ARG A 93 -13.16 -24.37 -6.40
C ARG A 93 -12.64 -23.45 -5.29
N ALA A 94 -12.31 -22.21 -5.64
CA ALA A 94 -11.89 -21.19 -4.68
C ALA A 94 -13.05 -20.70 -3.79
N GLY A 95 -14.31 -20.93 -4.19
CA GLY A 95 -15.49 -20.51 -3.45
C GLY A 95 -15.76 -18.99 -3.50
N ASP A 96 -15.03 -18.23 -4.32
CA ASP A 96 -15.03 -16.76 -4.33
C ASP A 96 -15.93 -16.14 -5.42
N LEU A 97 -16.52 -16.97 -6.30
CA LEU A 97 -17.28 -16.52 -7.46
C LEU A 97 -18.38 -15.50 -7.11
N ASN A 98 -19.12 -15.75 -6.03
CA ASN A 98 -20.20 -14.87 -5.59
C ASN A 98 -19.69 -13.55 -5.00
N GLU A 99 -18.52 -13.53 -4.36
CA GLU A 99 -17.91 -12.31 -3.85
C GLU A 99 -17.43 -11.42 -5.01
N ARG A 100 -16.78 -12.04 -6.00
CA ARG A 100 -16.37 -11.36 -7.24
C ARG A 100 -17.56 -10.72 -7.95
N LEU A 101 -18.69 -11.43 -8.02
CA LEU A 101 -19.94 -10.89 -8.57
C LEU A 101 -20.48 -9.70 -7.78
N GLN A 102 -20.49 -9.78 -6.45
CA GLN A 102 -20.93 -8.66 -5.61
C GLN A 102 -20.06 -7.42 -5.77
N ARG A 103 -18.73 -7.60 -5.81
CA ARG A 103 -17.77 -6.51 -6.07
C ARG A 103 -18.03 -5.84 -7.43
N ALA A 104 -18.44 -6.62 -8.44
CA ALA A 104 -18.84 -6.11 -9.76
C ALA A 104 -20.31 -5.60 -9.85
N GLY A 105 -20.99 -5.41 -8.71
CA GLY A 105 -22.38 -4.94 -8.67
C GLY A 105 -23.42 -5.92 -9.23
N GLN A 106 -23.05 -7.18 -9.38
CA GLN A 106 -23.93 -8.24 -9.89
C GLN A 106 -24.62 -8.99 -8.75
N ARG A 107 -25.86 -9.45 -8.99
CA ARG A 107 -26.57 -10.30 -8.03
C ARG A 107 -25.81 -11.62 -7.82
N ARG A 108 -25.82 -12.18 -6.62
CA ARG A 108 -25.24 -13.51 -6.36
C ARG A 108 -25.97 -14.61 -7.16
N PHE A 109 -25.27 -15.69 -7.48
CA PHE A 109 -25.92 -16.95 -7.83
C PHE A 109 -26.48 -17.60 -6.56
N ALA A 110 -27.64 -18.27 -6.71
CA ALA A 110 -28.17 -19.14 -5.67
C ALA A 110 -27.20 -20.31 -5.42
N ALA A 111 -27.17 -20.83 -4.19
CA ALA A 111 -26.29 -21.93 -3.80
C ALA A 111 -26.46 -23.16 -4.70
N GLU A 112 -27.72 -23.51 -5.02
CA GLU A 112 -28.05 -24.62 -5.93
C GLU A 112 -27.46 -24.40 -7.34
N THR A 113 -27.49 -23.17 -7.84
CA THR A 113 -26.86 -22.84 -9.15
C THR A 113 -25.35 -23.05 -9.10
N LEU A 114 -24.68 -22.63 -8.03
CA LEU A 114 -23.24 -22.84 -7.88
C LEU A 114 -22.89 -24.32 -7.83
N GLN A 115 -23.66 -25.13 -7.11
CA GLN A 115 -23.43 -26.57 -7.03
C GLN A 115 -23.54 -27.25 -8.41
N ARG A 116 -24.62 -26.97 -9.16
CA ARG A 116 -24.80 -27.53 -10.51
C ARG A 116 -23.72 -27.07 -11.49
N LEU A 117 -23.24 -25.83 -11.35
CA LEU A 117 -22.12 -25.33 -12.15
C LEU A 117 -20.82 -26.03 -11.80
N ALA A 118 -20.55 -26.30 -10.52
CA ALA A 118 -19.36 -27.03 -10.08
C ALA A 118 -19.34 -28.46 -10.63
N GLU A 119 -20.44 -29.20 -10.46
CA GLU A 119 -20.58 -30.56 -10.98
C GLU A 119 -20.41 -30.62 -12.51
N GLY A 120 -21.04 -29.69 -13.24
CA GLY A 120 -20.91 -29.64 -14.70
C GLY A 120 -19.51 -29.23 -15.17
N ALA A 121 -18.87 -28.28 -14.48
CA ALA A 121 -17.52 -27.84 -14.80
C ALA A 121 -16.50 -28.95 -14.54
N GLU A 122 -16.67 -29.75 -13.48
CA GLU A 122 -15.84 -30.92 -13.21
C GLU A 122 -16.04 -32.04 -14.25
N GLN A 123 -17.26 -32.26 -14.72
CA GLN A 123 -17.53 -33.25 -15.77
C GLN A 123 -16.89 -32.87 -17.12
N LEU A 124 -16.90 -31.57 -17.48
CA LEU A 124 -16.27 -31.08 -18.70
C LEU A 124 -14.76 -30.94 -18.56
N ALA A 125 -14.26 -30.54 -17.39
CA ALA A 125 -12.84 -30.64 -17.04
C ALA A 125 -12.37 -32.10 -16.86
N GLY A 126 -13.31 -33.05 -16.83
CA GLY A 126 -13.12 -34.50 -16.77
C GLY A 126 -12.46 -35.11 -18.00
N TYR A 127 -11.97 -34.32 -18.95
CA TYR A 127 -10.79 -34.70 -19.73
C TYR A 127 -9.60 -34.74 -18.76
N ARG A 128 -9.49 -35.89 -18.10
CA ARG A 128 -8.36 -36.36 -17.27
C ARG A 128 -7.09 -35.69 -17.79
N PRO A 129 -6.35 -34.88 -17.00
CA PRO A 129 -5.04 -34.45 -17.44
C PRO A 129 -4.30 -35.72 -17.82
N GLN A 130 -3.90 -35.84 -19.08
CA GLN A 130 -2.93 -36.85 -19.45
C GLN A 130 -1.78 -36.60 -18.49
N GLN A 131 -1.63 -37.48 -17.51
CA GLN A 131 -0.36 -37.69 -16.87
C GLN A 131 0.57 -37.95 -18.04
N GLN A 132 1.39 -36.95 -18.38
CA GLN A 132 2.53 -37.19 -19.23
C GLN A 132 3.21 -38.44 -18.66
N PRO A 133 3.49 -39.46 -19.48
CA PRO A 133 4.22 -40.62 -19.00
C PRO A 133 5.47 -40.08 -18.31
N GLN A 134 5.63 -40.42 -17.03
CA GLN A 134 6.85 -40.16 -16.30
C GLN A 134 7.94 -41.01 -16.96
N GLY A 135 8.52 -40.45 -18.02
CA GLY A 135 9.79 -40.91 -18.56
C GLY A 135 10.85 -40.79 -17.46
N PRO A 136 11.90 -41.62 -17.51
CA PRO A 136 12.95 -41.63 -16.51
C PRO A 136 13.56 -40.23 -16.38
N THR A 137 13.31 -39.60 -15.24
CA THR A 137 14.06 -38.53 -14.58
C THR A 137 15.10 -37.78 -15.43
N GLU A 138 14.66 -36.89 -16.32
CA GLU A 138 15.48 -35.82 -16.92
C GLU A 138 15.43 -34.52 -16.10
N GLN A 139 15.47 -34.65 -14.76
CA GLN A 139 15.47 -33.50 -13.85
C GLN A 139 16.79 -32.68 -13.75
N PRO A 140 17.93 -32.97 -14.42
CA PRO A 140 19.07 -32.05 -14.37
C PRO A 140 19.13 -30.95 -15.45
N LEU A 141 18.39 -31.04 -16.57
CA LEU A 141 18.62 -30.13 -17.71
C LEU A 141 17.70 -28.88 -17.73
N ALA A 142 16.49 -28.97 -17.19
CA ALA A 142 15.58 -27.82 -17.10
C ALA A 142 16.06 -26.78 -16.07
N GLU A 143 16.72 -27.22 -14.98
CA GLU A 143 17.40 -26.32 -14.04
C GLU A 143 18.68 -25.69 -14.64
N ALA A 144 19.31 -26.35 -15.62
CA ALA A 144 20.52 -25.85 -16.27
C ALA A 144 20.25 -24.83 -17.39
N MET A 145 19.03 -24.79 -17.94
CA MET A 145 18.63 -23.86 -19.02
C MET A 145 17.60 -22.81 -18.61
N ALA A 146 17.26 -22.71 -17.31
CA ALA A 146 16.71 -21.49 -16.75
C ALA A 146 17.79 -20.41 -16.86
N ALA A 147 17.93 -19.82 -18.06
CA ALA A 147 18.72 -18.63 -18.30
C ALA A 147 18.32 -17.65 -17.19
N LYS A 148 19.27 -17.35 -16.30
CA LYS A 148 19.04 -16.47 -15.16
C LYS A 148 18.51 -15.17 -15.73
N ALA A 149 17.22 -14.90 -15.55
CA ALA A 149 16.64 -13.64 -15.95
C ALA A 149 17.46 -12.52 -15.29
N GLU A 150 17.89 -11.53 -16.08
CA GLU A 150 18.63 -10.38 -15.57
C GLU A 150 17.67 -9.21 -15.40
N CYS A 151 17.81 -8.48 -14.30
CA CYS A 151 16.99 -7.32 -14.03
C CYS A 151 17.29 -6.24 -15.07
N ALA A 152 16.29 -5.72 -15.77
CA ALA A 152 16.51 -4.68 -16.77
C ALA A 152 16.95 -3.31 -16.21
N ILE A 153 17.02 -3.15 -14.89
CA ILE A 153 17.47 -1.92 -14.23
C ILE A 153 18.89 -2.08 -13.66
N CYS A 154 19.13 -3.09 -12.81
CA CYS A 154 20.45 -3.29 -12.19
C CYS A 154 21.37 -4.28 -12.96
N TYR A 155 20.85 -4.98 -13.98
CA TYR A 155 21.54 -6.02 -14.74
C TYR A 155 22.05 -7.19 -13.88
N GLU A 156 21.50 -7.36 -12.67
CA GLU A 156 21.83 -8.49 -11.79
C GLU A 156 20.89 -9.67 -12.02
N PRO A 157 21.35 -10.91 -11.78
CA PRO A 157 20.49 -12.10 -11.80
C PRO A 157 19.32 -11.96 -10.82
N VAL A 158 18.11 -12.16 -11.33
CA VAL A 158 16.88 -12.00 -10.57
C VAL A 158 16.57 -13.28 -9.81
N ARG A 159 16.54 -13.20 -8.47
CA ARG A 159 16.07 -14.30 -7.61
C ARG A 159 14.55 -14.45 -7.62
N GLN A 160 13.85 -13.33 -7.71
CA GLN A 160 12.39 -13.24 -7.74
C GLN A 160 11.99 -12.17 -8.75
N VAL A 161 11.37 -12.62 -9.85
CA VAL A 161 10.90 -11.76 -10.93
C VAL A 161 9.60 -11.08 -10.48
N ALA A 162 9.52 -9.76 -10.64
CA ALA A 162 8.30 -9.02 -10.39
C ALA A 162 7.22 -9.40 -11.41
N GLU A 163 6.04 -9.79 -10.94
CA GLU A 163 4.89 -10.03 -11.81
C GLU A 163 4.34 -8.71 -12.33
N LEU A 164 4.46 -8.49 -13.63
CA LEU A 164 4.01 -7.26 -14.27
C LEU A 164 2.53 -7.35 -14.64
N PRO A 165 1.67 -6.43 -14.16
CA PRO A 165 0.27 -6.43 -14.56
C PRO A 165 0.07 -5.92 -16.00
N CYS A 166 1.08 -5.30 -16.62
CA CYS A 166 1.04 -4.83 -18.01
C CYS A 166 1.51 -5.92 -19.00
N ALA A 167 1.56 -5.62 -20.30
CA ALA A 167 1.98 -6.59 -21.33
C ALA A 167 3.51 -6.61 -21.58
N CYS A 168 4.29 -5.97 -20.72
CA CYS A 168 5.75 -5.97 -20.84
C CYS A 168 6.31 -7.37 -20.56
N LYS A 169 7.36 -7.75 -21.29
CA LYS A 169 8.09 -9.02 -21.15
C LYS A 169 9.49 -8.80 -20.57
N VAL A 170 9.63 -7.77 -19.74
CA VAL A 170 10.91 -7.34 -19.18
C VAL A 170 10.97 -7.83 -17.75
N ASP A 171 12.08 -8.44 -17.36
CA ASP A 171 12.25 -8.92 -16.00
C ASP A 171 12.85 -7.83 -15.12
N TYR A 172 12.27 -7.66 -13.93
CA TYR A 172 12.83 -6.80 -12.88
C TYR A 172 12.97 -7.59 -11.59
N CYS A 173 14.01 -7.33 -10.83
CA CYS A 173 14.03 -7.73 -9.43
C CYS A 173 13.02 -6.88 -8.65
N MET A 174 12.45 -7.47 -7.59
CA MET A 174 11.45 -6.79 -6.75
C MET A 174 11.92 -5.45 -6.19
N GLN A 175 13.21 -5.30 -5.87
CA GLN A 175 13.76 -4.05 -5.33
C GLN A 175 13.77 -2.92 -6.36
N CYS A 176 14.22 -3.20 -7.60
CA CYS A 176 14.23 -2.20 -8.66
C CYS A 176 12.81 -1.84 -9.13
N TRP A 177 11.91 -2.83 -9.16
CA TRP A 177 10.50 -2.61 -9.47
C TRP A 177 9.85 -1.68 -8.44
N ASP A 178 9.96 -2.02 -7.15
CA ASP A 178 9.43 -1.23 -6.03
C ASP A 178 9.95 0.22 -6.03
N ARG A 179 11.28 0.38 -6.17
CA ARG A 179 11.89 1.71 -6.24
C ARG A 179 11.36 2.53 -7.40
N ALA A 180 11.27 1.94 -8.59
CA ALA A 180 10.82 2.66 -9.77
C ALA A 180 9.33 3.04 -9.67
N LEU A 181 8.50 2.20 -9.05
CA LEU A 181 7.12 2.56 -8.73
C LEU A 181 7.08 3.73 -7.76
N SER A 182 7.84 3.69 -6.67
CA SER A 182 7.90 4.79 -5.69
C SER A 182 8.31 6.11 -6.34
N GLU A 183 9.40 6.10 -7.13
CA GLU A 183 9.87 7.29 -7.84
C GLU A 183 8.81 7.85 -8.80
N SER A 184 8.14 6.97 -9.57
CA SER A 184 7.08 7.42 -10.49
C SER A 184 5.88 7.99 -9.74
N PHE A 185 5.54 7.40 -8.59
CA PHE A 185 4.45 7.86 -7.74
C PHE A 185 4.74 9.25 -7.15
N GLN A 186 5.96 9.50 -6.69
CA GLN A 186 6.36 10.82 -6.19
C GLN A 186 6.42 11.87 -7.29
N LYS A 187 6.95 11.51 -8.47
CA LYS A 187 7.15 12.45 -9.59
C LYS A 187 5.85 12.79 -10.32
N CYS A 188 4.93 11.84 -10.44
CA CYS A 188 3.75 11.94 -11.30
C CYS A 188 2.43 11.65 -10.58
N SER A 189 2.45 11.60 -9.25
CA SER A 189 1.31 11.25 -8.41
C SER A 189 0.72 9.85 -8.69
N MET A 190 1.45 8.99 -9.41
CA MET A 190 0.94 7.73 -9.94
C MET A 190 2.07 6.74 -10.21
N ALA A 191 1.91 5.52 -9.70
CA ALA A 191 2.87 4.46 -9.92
C ALA A 191 2.76 3.96 -11.38
N ARG A 192 3.88 3.86 -12.09
CA ARG A 192 3.92 3.52 -13.52
C ARG A 192 5.01 2.50 -13.81
N CYS A 193 4.72 1.58 -14.73
CA CYS A 193 5.72 0.61 -15.21
C CYS A 193 6.93 1.34 -15.85
N PRO A 194 8.20 1.02 -15.51
CA PRO A 194 9.37 1.72 -16.05
C PRO A 194 9.53 1.57 -17.57
N THR A 195 9.05 0.47 -18.16
CA THR A 195 9.10 0.25 -19.62
C THR A 195 7.94 0.90 -20.37
N CYS A 196 6.69 0.47 -20.13
CA CYS A 196 5.55 0.96 -20.92
C CYS A 196 4.87 2.19 -20.34
N ARG A 197 5.24 2.61 -19.12
CA ARG A 197 4.62 3.72 -18.37
C ARG A 197 3.13 3.55 -18.12
N SER A 198 2.57 2.35 -18.33
CA SER A 198 1.19 2.05 -17.98
C SER A 198 0.98 2.27 -16.47
N PRO A 199 -0.13 2.92 -16.07
CA PRO A 199 -0.53 3.07 -14.68
C PRO A 199 -0.65 1.73 -13.97
N ILE A 200 -0.06 1.63 -12.78
CA ILE A 200 -0.07 0.45 -11.94
C ILE A 200 -0.76 0.78 -10.63
N ARG A 201 -1.78 -0.01 -10.29
CA ARG A 201 -2.38 0.00 -8.98
C ARG A 201 -1.54 -0.89 -8.06
N VAL A 202 -1.19 -0.34 -6.91
CA VAL A 202 -0.38 -1.03 -5.90
C VAL A 202 -1.19 -1.18 -4.64
N ASP A 203 -1.43 -2.43 -4.24
CA ASP A 203 -2.11 -2.80 -3.00
C ASP A 203 -1.16 -3.63 -2.13
N PHE A 204 -1.42 -3.71 -0.82
CA PHE A 204 -0.70 -4.57 0.11
C PHE A 204 -1.62 -5.70 0.61
N SER A 205 -1.21 -6.95 0.36
CA SER A 205 -1.93 -8.15 0.78
C SER A 205 -1.46 -8.53 2.19
N GLN A 206 -2.33 -8.36 3.19
CA GLN A 206 -2.00 -8.73 4.56
C GLN A 206 -1.85 -10.24 4.79
N LEU A 207 -2.45 -11.06 3.91
CA LEU A 207 -2.40 -12.52 3.97
C LEU A 207 -1.05 -13.04 3.46
N GLU A 208 -0.54 -12.44 2.40
CA GLU A 208 0.71 -12.85 1.75
C GLU A 208 1.90 -12.00 2.21
N ASP A 209 1.64 -10.97 3.02
CA ASP A 209 2.60 -9.99 3.54
C ASP A 209 3.44 -9.32 2.44
N CYS A 210 2.84 -9.14 1.26
CA CYS A 210 3.51 -8.68 0.05
C CYS A 210 2.71 -7.62 -0.71
N LEU A 211 3.38 -6.96 -1.66
CA LEU A 211 2.73 -6.05 -2.59
C LEU A 211 2.04 -6.83 -3.71
N VAL A 212 0.80 -6.45 -4.00
CA VAL A 212 0.03 -6.97 -5.13
C VAL A 212 -0.11 -5.85 -6.17
N PHE A 213 0.22 -6.17 -7.41
CA PHE A 213 0.18 -5.23 -8.52
C PHE A 213 -0.97 -5.58 -9.46
N SER A 214 -1.77 -4.58 -9.81
CA SER A 214 -2.81 -4.72 -10.83
C SER A 214 -2.75 -3.54 -11.80
N ARG A 215 -3.43 -3.66 -12.95
CA ARG A 215 -3.59 -2.51 -13.84
C ARG A 215 -4.50 -1.51 -13.15
N GLU A 216 -4.13 -0.23 -13.17
CA GLU A 216 -5.07 0.79 -12.75
C GLU A 216 -6.17 0.89 -13.80
N THR A 217 -7.42 0.75 -13.35
CA THR A 217 -8.61 0.77 -14.21
C THR A 217 -9.47 2.00 -13.95
N GLU A 218 -9.22 2.71 -12.85
CA GLU A 218 -9.88 3.97 -12.57
C GLU A 218 -9.52 4.97 -13.67
N LEU A 219 -10.54 5.55 -14.31
CA LEU A 219 -10.35 6.52 -15.39
C LEU A 219 -9.56 7.70 -14.84
N LEU A 220 -8.35 7.86 -15.35
CA LEU A 220 -7.54 9.01 -15.00
C LEU A 220 -8.24 10.29 -15.45
N PRO A 221 -8.14 11.36 -14.63
CA PRO A 221 -8.65 12.66 -15.04
C PRO A 221 -7.98 13.04 -16.35
N ASP A 222 -8.77 13.46 -17.34
CA ASP A 222 -8.29 13.87 -18.65
C ASP A 222 -7.18 14.93 -18.47
N GLU A 223 -6.01 14.72 -19.10
CA GLU A 223 -4.79 15.53 -18.87
C GLU A 223 -4.89 16.96 -19.46
N GLY A 224 -6.07 17.37 -19.95
CA GLY A 224 -6.27 18.57 -20.76
C GLY A 224 -6.85 19.82 -20.07
N GLY A 225 -7.26 19.76 -18.79
CA GLY A 225 -7.92 20.89 -18.11
C GLY A 225 -7.30 21.28 -16.77
N ASP A 226 -7.59 22.49 -16.27
CA ASP A 226 -7.18 22.95 -14.93
C ASP A 226 -7.71 22.01 -13.82
N ASP A 227 -8.84 21.34 -14.06
CA ASP A 227 -9.41 20.29 -13.19
C ASP A 227 -8.51 19.04 -13.06
N SER A 228 -7.56 18.85 -13.99
CA SER A 228 -6.64 17.70 -14.00
C SER A 228 -5.69 17.71 -12.80
N ARG A 229 -5.21 18.88 -12.38
CA ARG A 229 -4.29 19.00 -11.25
C ARG A 229 -4.96 18.61 -9.93
N LEU A 230 -6.14 19.14 -9.65
CA LEU A 230 -6.89 18.82 -8.43
C LEU A 230 -7.24 17.33 -8.36
N ALA A 231 -7.61 16.75 -9.51
CA ALA A 231 -7.94 15.34 -9.58
C ALA A 231 -6.71 14.42 -9.43
N ALA A 232 -5.52 14.85 -9.88
CA ALA A 232 -4.26 14.15 -9.64
C ALA A 232 -3.82 14.21 -8.16
N GLU A 233 -4.00 15.35 -7.50
CA GLU A 233 -3.74 15.52 -6.06
C GLU A 233 -4.70 14.63 -5.24
N ASP A 234 -5.99 14.62 -5.58
CA ASP A 234 -7.00 13.77 -4.94
C ASP A 234 -6.75 12.26 -5.17
N TYR A 235 -6.30 11.87 -6.37
CA TYR A 235 -5.87 10.50 -6.65
C TYR A 235 -4.65 10.09 -5.80
N PHE A 236 -3.67 10.99 -5.67
CA PHE A 236 -2.48 10.78 -4.85
C PHE A 236 -2.86 10.53 -3.38
N GLU A 237 -3.66 11.42 -2.78
CA GLU A 237 -4.08 11.31 -1.39
C GLU A 237 -4.87 10.03 -1.11
N ARG A 238 -5.81 9.67 -2.00
CA ARG A 238 -6.54 8.39 -1.90
C ARG A 238 -5.62 7.19 -1.95
N THR A 239 -4.68 7.19 -2.89
CA THR A 239 -3.75 6.08 -3.07
C THR A 239 -2.84 5.92 -1.85
N LEU A 240 -2.30 7.04 -1.35
CA LEU A 240 -1.47 7.04 -0.16
C LEU A 240 -2.23 6.54 1.06
N THR A 241 -3.41 7.09 1.34
CA THR A 241 -4.27 6.68 2.46
C THR A 241 -4.57 5.18 2.38
N ARG A 242 -4.93 4.68 1.19
CA ARG A 242 -5.22 3.26 0.97
C ARG A 242 -4.02 2.37 1.27
N ILE A 243 -2.83 2.71 0.76
CA ILE A 243 -1.61 1.92 1.00
C ILE A 243 -1.25 1.94 2.49
N THR A 244 -1.26 3.11 3.13
CA THR A 244 -1.00 3.26 4.57
C THR A 244 -1.95 2.41 5.41
N ASP A 245 -3.26 2.46 5.12
CA ASP A 245 -4.27 1.65 5.82
C ASP A 245 -4.05 0.14 5.64
N GLN A 246 -3.64 -0.30 4.44
CA GLN A 246 -3.37 -1.72 4.16
C GLN A 246 -2.11 -2.21 4.87
N VAL A 247 -1.07 -1.37 4.94
CA VAL A 247 0.25 -1.66 5.51
C VAL A 247 0.26 -1.60 7.04
N ARG A 248 -0.52 -0.68 7.64
CA ARG A 248 -0.53 -0.42 9.08
C ARG A 248 -0.66 -1.69 9.94
N PRO A 249 -1.58 -2.64 9.67
CA PRO A 249 -1.69 -3.85 10.49
C PRO A 249 -0.45 -4.74 10.44
N ALA A 250 0.23 -4.82 9.29
CA ALA A 250 1.48 -5.58 9.16
C ALA A 250 2.61 -4.95 9.97
N GLN A 251 2.75 -3.62 9.92
CA GLN A 251 3.73 -2.93 10.77
C GLN A 251 3.48 -3.17 12.27
N ILE A 252 2.23 -3.08 12.72
CA ILE A 252 1.87 -3.33 14.13
C ILE A 252 2.25 -4.76 14.54
N ARG A 253 2.02 -5.75 13.68
CA ARG A 253 2.44 -7.14 13.93
C ARG A 253 3.96 -7.26 14.06
N LEU A 254 4.73 -6.64 13.16
CA LEU A 254 6.19 -6.66 13.19
C LEU A 254 6.74 -6.05 14.48
N LEU A 255 6.21 -4.90 14.91
CA LEU A 255 6.62 -4.26 16.16
C LEU A 255 6.25 -5.10 17.39
N ARG A 256 5.07 -5.74 17.40
CA ARG A 256 4.67 -6.65 18.48
C ARG A 256 5.56 -7.89 18.56
N ALA A 257 5.88 -8.49 17.42
CA ALA A 257 6.80 -9.61 17.35
C ALA A 257 8.18 -9.20 17.91
N TYR A 258 8.71 -8.08 17.45
CA TYR A 258 9.96 -7.50 17.96
C TYR A 258 9.93 -7.31 19.48
N GLY A 259 8.88 -6.67 20.00
CA GLY A 259 8.69 -6.47 21.44
C GLY A 259 8.63 -7.77 22.22
N SER A 260 7.96 -8.80 21.70
CA SER A 260 7.85 -10.11 22.34
C SER A 260 9.18 -10.88 22.40
N GLU A 261 10.02 -10.76 21.37
CA GLU A 261 11.33 -11.40 21.29
C GLU A 261 12.37 -10.68 22.16
N HIS A 262 12.25 -9.35 22.27
CA HIS A 262 13.21 -8.49 22.96
C HIS A 262 12.71 -8.06 24.35
N ARG A 263 11.73 -8.78 24.89
CA ARG A 263 11.18 -8.61 26.24
C ARG A 263 12.15 -9.08 27.33
N ALA A 264 13.44 -8.77 27.20
CA ALA A 264 14.37 -8.85 28.31
C ALA A 264 13.70 -8.21 29.54
N PRO A 265 13.91 -8.74 30.76
CA PRO A 265 13.07 -8.43 31.91
C PRO A 265 13.19 -6.95 32.27
N LEU A 266 12.30 -6.14 31.70
CA LEU A 266 11.93 -4.81 32.18
C LEU A 266 11.15 -5.01 33.50
N GLN A 267 11.77 -5.66 34.48
CA GLN A 267 11.26 -5.81 35.85
C GLN A 267 11.48 -4.50 36.64
N GLY A 268 11.19 -3.36 36.00
CA GLY A 268 10.94 -2.11 36.71
C GLY A 268 9.42 -1.98 36.94
N PRO A 269 8.97 -1.38 38.05
CA PRO A 269 7.55 -1.29 38.38
C PRO A 269 6.75 -0.66 37.23
N ALA A 270 5.79 -1.47 36.77
CA ALA A 270 4.91 -1.27 35.64
C ALA A 270 3.84 -0.20 35.93
N ASP A 271 4.20 1.08 35.85
CA ASP A 271 3.25 2.19 36.01
C ASP A 271 2.82 2.71 34.61
N HIS A 272 2.12 1.86 33.85
CA HIS A 272 1.58 2.21 32.54
C HIS A 272 0.08 2.52 32.66
N THR A 273 -0.27 3.81 32.68
CA THR A 273 -1.65 4.25 32.48
C THR A 273 -1.94 4.36 30.97
N PRO A 274 -3.07 3.84 30.47
CA PRO A 274 -3.40 3.88 29.05
C PRO A 274 -3.85 5.28 28.62
N TRP A 275 -3.31 5.78 27.51
CA TRP A 275 -3.65 7.06 26.92
C TRP A 275 -4.96 7.01 26.11
N ARG A 276 -5.93 7.87 26.45
CA ARG A 276 -7.11 8.18 25.61
C ARG A 276 -7.38 9.69 25.54
N GLY A 277 -7.56 10.20 24.32
CA GLY A 277 -8.54 11.26 24.03
C GLY A 277 -8.08 12.72 24.05
N ARG A 278 -8.37 13.41 22.92
CA ARG A 278 -7.98 14.74 22.44
C ARG A 278 -8.34 15.99 23.27
N GLU A 279 -8.90 15.87 24.48
CA GLU A 279 -9.35 17.05 25.27
C GLU A 279 -8.33 17.54 26.31
N TYR A 280 -7.13 16.98 26.32
CA TYR A 280 -6.14 17.17 27.38
C TYR A 280 -4.78 17.66 26.84
N ARG A 281 -4.70 18.84 26.23
CA ARG A 281 -3.39 19.46 25.92
C ARG A 281 -2.98 20.48 26.98
N GLU A 282 -3.91 21.32 27.45
CA GLU A 282 -3.61 22.38 28.43
C GLU A 282 -3.80 21.92 29.88
N ALA A 283 -4.80 21.08 30.16
CA ALA A 283 -4.95 20.45 31.49
C ALA A 283 -3.93 19.32 31.74
N TRP A 284 -3.28 18.80 30.69
CA TRP A 284 -2.29 17.73 30.80
C TRP A 284 -0.91 18.29 31.17
N LEU A 285 -0.46 19.39 30.55
CA LEU A 285 0.81 20.02 30.92
C LEU A 285 0.81 20.55 32.37
N ASP A 286 -0.34 21.04 32.85
CA ASP A 286 -0.46 21.61 34.20
C ASP A 286 -0.70 20.55 35.32
N LYS A 287 -1.26 19.36 34.98
CA LYS A 287 -1.36 18.21 35.91
C LYS A 287 -0.18 17.23 35.83
N ALA A 288 0.43 17.03 34.66
CA ALA A 288 1.60 16.15 34.50
C ALA A 288 2.79 16.66 35.32
N ASN A 289 2.99 17.98 35.39
CA ASN A 289 4.03 18.58 36.23
C ASN A 289 3.72 18.60 37.73
N LYS A 290 2.45 18.46 38.14
CA LYS A 290 2.03 18.53 39.55
C LYS A 290 1.74 17.19 40.21
N HIS A 291 1.45 16.11 39.46
CA HIS A 291 1.02 14.82 40.04
C HIS A 291 1.77 13.57 39.58
N TRP A 292 2.63 13.61 38.55
CA TRP A 292 3.41 12.42 38.15
C TRP A 292 4.84 12.75 37.69
N PRO A 293 5.79 12.88 38.62
CA PRO A 293 7.21 12.87 38.26
C PRO A 293 7.58 11.44 37.82
N GLY A 294 7.66 11.18 36.50
CA GLY A 294 8.16 9.89 35.97
C GLY A 294 7.59 9.37 34.64
N ALA A 295 6.56 9.97 34.05
CA ALA A 295 5.92 9.42 32.83
C ALA A 295 6.79 9.46 31.55
N LEU A 296 7.85 10.28 31.51
CA LEU A 296 8.85 10.29 30.43
C LEU A 296 9.88 9.15 30.54
N ASP A 297 9.98 8.51 31.71
CA ASP A 297 11.02 7.51 32.01
C ASP A 297 10.79 6.18 31.25
N GLY A 298 9.54 5.84 30.92
CA GLY A 298 9.22 4.60 30.21
C GLY A 298 9.66 4.57 28.74
N SER A 299 9.36 5.64 27.99
CA SER A 299 9.77 5.72 26.58
C SER A 299 11.28 5.88 26.44
N GLU A 300 11.92 6.69 27.27
CA GLU A 300 13.38 6.84 27.25
C GLU A 300 14.09 5.52 27.60
N ARG A 301 13.61 4.77 28.61
CA ARG A 301 14.16 3.45 28.94
C ARG A 301 14.01 2.44 27.82
N LEU A 302 12.84 2.41 27.18
CA LEU A 302 12.61 1.53 26.03
C LEU A 302 13.56 1.89 24.87
N CYS A 303 13.72 3.18 24.58
CA CYS A 303 14.62 3.65 23.53
C CYS A 303 16.08 3.31 23.84
N ALA A 304 16.54 3.57 25.08
CA ALA A 304 17.88 3.20 25.52
C ALA A 304 18.11 1.68 25.48
N THR A 305 17.05 0.88 25.67
CA THR A 305 17.12 -0.58 25.52
C THR A 305 17.28 -0.97 24.05
N VAL A 306 16.48 -0.40 23.14
CA VAL A 306 16.61 -0.68 21.69
C VAL A 306 17.96 -0.24 21.15
N GLU A 307 18.43 0.96 21.50
CA GLU A 307 19.75 1.47 21.09
C GLU A 307 20.88 0.57 21.60
N ARG A 308 20.77 0.06 22.84
CA ARG A 308 21.71 -0.91 23.40
C ARG A 308 21.65 -2.25 22.67
N CYS A 309 20.46 -2.79 22.43
CA CYS A 309 20.28 -4.04 21.68
C CYS A 309 20.93 -3.95 20.29
N VAL A 310 20.71 -2.83 19.58
CA VAL A 310 21.34 -2.57 18.27
C VAL A 310 22.87 -2.48 18.39
N ALA A 311 23.39 -1.79 19.42
CA ALA A 311 24.84 -1.71 19.67
C ALA A 311 25.46 -3.07 20.04
N GLU A 312 24.69 -3.96 20.67
CA GLU A 312 25.06 -5.33 21.01
C GLU A 312 24.91 -6.32 19.83
N GLY A 313 24.54 -5.82 18.65
CA GLY A 313 24.39 -6.61 17.43
C GLY A 313 23.08 -7.38 17.34
N MET A 314 22.09 -7.08 18.18
CA MET A 314 20.73 -7.59 18.01
C MET A 314 20.09 -6.92 16.79
N ALA A 315 19.22 -7.66 16.09
CA ALA A 315 18.45 -7.09 14.99
C ALA A 315 17.58 -5.93 15.52
N GLY A 316 17.61 -4.78 14.84
CA GLY A 316 16.73 -3.66 15.17
C GLY A 316 15.28 -3.93 14.76
N PRO A 317 14.32 -3.12 15.22
CA PRO A 317 12.94 -3.21 14.77
C PRO A 317 12.86 -2.95 13.26
N THR A 318 12.11 -3.77 12.52
CA THR A 318 11.98 -3.65 11.07
C THR A 318 10.69 -2.94 10.64
N CYS A 319 10.79 -2.17 9.58
CA CYS A 319 9.67 -1.64 8.82
C CYS A 319 9.04 -2.75 7.96
N VAL A 320 7.78 -2.58 7.58
CA VAL A 320 7.04 -3.45 6.64
C VAL A 320 7.70 -3.61 5.27
N CYS A 321 8.60 -2.71 4.88
CA CYS A 321 9.41 -2.87 3.66
C CYS A 321 10.66 -3.73 3.87
N GLY A 322 10.95 -4.16 5.09
CA GLY A 322 12.14 -4.89 5.49
C GLY A 322 13.33 -4.01 5.88
N GLY A 323 13.24 -2.68 5.73
CA GLY A 323 14.27 -1.75 6.21
C GLY A 323 14.26 -1.62 7.74
N LEU A 324 15.39 -1.29 8.33
CA LEU A 324 15.49 -1.00 9.77
C LEU A 324 14.78 0.31 10.13
N LEU A 325 14.09 0.31 11.27
CA LEU A 325 13.57 1.52 11.89
C LEU A 325 14.65 2.11 12.80
N THR A 326 14.95 3.38 12.59
CA THR A 326 15.92 4.14 13.37
C THR A 326 15.21 5.27 14.10
N ARG A 327 15.51 5.45 15.38
CA ARG A 327 14.96 6.55 16.16
C ARG A 327 15.75 7.82 15.87
N VAL A 328 15.05 8.90 15.52
CA VAL A 328 15.63 10.21 15.24
C VAL A 328 14.83 11.31 15.94
N PRO A 329 15.48 12.38 16.42
CA PRO A 329 14.76 13.57 16.89
C PRO A 329 13.88 14.15 15.78
N ALA A 330 12.64 14.54 16.10
CA ALA A 330 11.68 15.06 15.13
C ALA A 330 12.19 16.35 14.45
N GLU A 331 12.85 17.23 15.20
CA GLU A 331 13.59 18.38 14.67
C GLU A 331 14.58 18.04 13.56
N ARG A 332 15.40 16.99 13.78
CA ARG A 332 16.39 16.53 12.82
C ARG A 332 15.69 15.95 11.59
N ARG A 333 14.60 15.23 11.79
CA ARG A 333 13.79 14.65 10.73
C ARG A 333 13.17 15.73 9.82
N VAL A 334 12.57 16.77 10.39
CA VAL A 334 12.02 17.91 9.63
C VAL A 334 13.12 18.59 8.82
N ALA A 335 14.30 18.82 9.41
CA ALA A 335 15.39 19.46 8.70
C ALA A 335 15.94 18.61 7.55
N LEU A 336 16.02 17.29 7.71
CA LEU A 336 16.38 16.36 6.64
C LEU A 336 15.37 16.41 5.48
N ASN A 337 14.07 16.52 5.78
CA ASN A 337 13.04 16.66 4.76
C ASN A 337 13.15 17.99 4.02
N GLY A 338 13.36 19.09 4.76
CA GLY A 338 13.57 20.40 4.16
C GLY A 338 14.81 20.46 3.24
N LEU A 339 15.86 19.67 3.52
CA LEU A 339 16.99 19.52 2.62
C LEU A 339 16.62 18.73 1.35
N LYS A 340 15.90 17.61 1.49
CA LYS A 340 15.43 16.80 0.36
C LYS A 340 14.55 17.62 -0.60
N ASP A 341 13.60 18.40 -0.06
CA ASP A 341 12.70 19.24 -0.86
C ASP A 341 13.45 20.32 -1.66
N ARG A 342 14.61 20.74 -1.16
CA ARG A 342 15.51 21.69 -1.84
C ARG A 342 16.49 21.00 -2.80
N GLY A 343 16.44 19.67 -2.93
CA GLY A 343 17.39 18.88 -3.71
C GLY A 343 18.82 18.91 -3.16
N ALA A 344 18.99 19.29 -1.90
CA ALA A 344 20.29 19.34 -1.23
C ALA A 344 20.63 17.96 -0.64
N SER A 345 21.84 17.48 -0.85
CA SER A 345 22.35 16.29 -0.16
C SER A 345 22.76 16.63 1.28
N ALA A 346 22.58 15.69 2.20
CA ALA A 346 23.05 15.81 3.57
C ALA A 346 24.57 15.60 3.64
N SER A 347 25.33 16.62 3.29
CA SER A 347 26.78 16.70 3.52
C SER A 347 27.10 17.28 4.91
N PRO A 348 28.31 17.09 5.45
CA PRO A 348 28.72 17.72 6.69
C PRO A 348 28.62 19.27 6.65
N GLU A 349 28.87 19.89 5.50
CA GLU A 349 28.74 21.34 5.32
C GLU A 349 27.28 21.81 5.45
N THR A 350 26.32 20.98 5.00
CA THR A 350 24.88 21.27 5.10
C THR A 350 24.31 21.08 6.50
N LEU A 351 25.06 20.54 7.47
CA LEU A 351 24.62 20.52 8.88
C LEU A 351 24.49 21.93 9.48
N SER A 352 25.25 22.91 8.97
CA SER A 352 25.05 24.32 9.33
C SER A 352 23.75 24.89 8.74
N GLU A 353 23.39 24.43 7.53
CA GLU A 353 22.14 24.74 6.84
C GLU A 353 20.93 24.14 7.57
N VAL A 354 21.08 22.94 8.16
CA VAL A 354 20.05 22.25 8.97
C VAL A 354 19.53 23.16 10.08
N GLY A 355 20.42 23.81 10.83
CA GLY A 355 20.01 24.73 11.90
C GLY A 355 19.23 25.94 11.37
N ARG A 356 19.62 26.47 10.21
CA ARG A 356 18.93 27.61 9.56
C ARG A 356 17.56 27.21 9.03
N ILE A 357 17.45 26.05 8.37
CA ILE A 357 16.20 25.49 7.86
C ILE A 357 15.26 25.19 9.02
N PHE A 358 15.77 24.57 10.08
CA PHE A 358 14.98 24.29 11.26
C PHE A 358 14.45 25.57 11.92
N ALA A 359 15.28 26.60 12.08
CA ALA A 359 14.84 27.91 12.59
C ALA A 359 13.84 28.63 11.66
N GLU A 360 13.87 28.37 10.35
CA GLU A 360 12.85 28.84 9.40
C GLU A 360 11.54 28.07 9.59
N PHE A 361 11.62 26.75 9.77
CA PHE A 361 10.46 25.88 10.00
C PHE A 361 9.75 26.21 11.32
N LEU A 362 10.51 26.39 12.41
CA LEU A 362 9.98 26.84 13.71
C LEU A 362 9.27 28.20 13.62
N ARG A 363 9.70 29.07 12.70
CA ARG A 363 9.03 30.36 12.47
C ARG A 363 7.72 30.19 11.71
N GLN A 364 7.62 29.21 10.81
CA GLN A 364 6.40 28.85 10.10
C GLN A 364 5.42 28.06 10.98
N GLU A 365 5.90 27.40 12.03
CA GLU A 365 5.09 26.64 13.00
C GLU A 365 4.03 27.49 13.72
N ARG A 366 4.15 28.83 13.69
CA ARG A 366 3.10 29.76 14.14
C ARG A 366 1.77 29.55 13.40
N ASP A 367 1.78 28.93 12.23
CA ASP A 367 0.58 28.58 11.47
C ASP A 367 0.04 27.18 11.78
N GLY A 368 0.65 26.46 12.74
CA GLY A 368 0.08 25.26 13.36
C GLY A 368 0.19 23.96 12.55
N MET A 369 1.11 23.86 11.60
CA MET A 369 1.46 22.58 10.96
C MET A 369 2.84 22.12 11.42
N THR A 370 2.88 21.10 12.27
CA THR A 370 4.09 20.28 12.42
C THR A 370 4.23 19.38 11.19
N GLY A 371 5.44 19.26 10.64
CA GLY A 371 5.67 18.59 9.35
C GLY A 371 5.53 17.06 9.39
N ILE A 372 5.57 16.45 10.58
CA ILE A 372 5.63 14.99 10.74
C ILE A 372 4.29 14.46 11.28
N VAL A 373 3.75 13.47 10.60
CA VAL A 373 2.52 12.77 10.99
C VAL A 373 2.88 11.30 11.19
N CYS A 374 2.47 10.74 12.32
CA CYS A 374 2.69 9.32 12.62
C CYS A 374 1.80 8.45 11.73
N ASP A 375 2.36 7.49 10.99
CA ASP A 375 1.59 6.60 10.10
C ASP A 375 0.69 5.60 10.84
N LEU A 376 0.96 5.36 12.12
CA LEU A 376 0.17 4.44 12.94
C LEU A 376 -1.06 5.11 13.57
N CYS A 377 -0.95 6.31 14.13
CA CYS A 377 -2.07 7.00 14.78
C CYS A 377 -2.63 8.19 14.00
N GLU A 378 -2.00 8.59 12.89
CA GLU A 378 -2.36 9.77 12.08
C GLU A 378 -2.32 11.10 12.86
N GLU A 379 -1.67 11.13 14.01
CA GLU A 379 -1.48 12.34 14.79
C GLU A 379 -0.16 13.03 14.43
N GLU A 380 -0.19 14.35 14.52
CA GLU A 380 0.99 15.20 14.43
C GLU A 380 1.98 14.91 15.55
N VAL A 381 3.27 14.84 15.20
CA VAL A 381 4.34 14.54 16.14
C VAL A 381 5.03 15.84 16.58
N PRO A 382 5.07 16.16 17.89
CA PRO A 382 5.75 17.36 18.39
C PRO A 382 7.24 17.38 18.01
N LEU A 383 7.80 18.55 17.69
CA LEU A 383 9.19 18.68 17.28
C LEU A 383 10.20 18.32 18.38
N GLU A 384 9.79 18.46 19.64
CA GLU A 384 10.60 18.11 20.82
C GLU A 384 10.62 16.59 21.10
N SER A 385 9.82 15.81 20.36
CA SER A 385 9.77 14.36 20.50
C SER A 385 10.68 13.65 19.50
N ALA A 386 10.76 12.32 19.58
CA ALA A 386 11.44 11.52 18.57
C ALA A 386 10.45 10.72 17.74
N VAL A 387 10.91 10.35 16.56
CA VAL A 387 10.20 9.52 15.59
C VAL A 387 11.09 8.38 15.15
N TRP A 388 10.46 7.23 14.91
CA TRP A 388 11.09 6.08 14.30
C TRP A 388 10.89 6.15 12.81
N VAL A 389 11.98 6.15 12.07
CA VAL A 389 11.99 6.35 10.61
C VAL A 389 12.62 5.16 9.93
N CYS A 390 12.03 4.74 8.82
CA CYS A 390 12.57 3.67 8.00
C CYS A 390 13.85 4.11 7.28
N GLU A 391 14.92 3.31 7.33
CA GLU A 391 16.18 3.60 6.63
C GLU A 391 16.03 3.62 5.09
N ASN A 392 15.03 2.91 4.57
CA ASN A 392 14.69 2.95 3.15
C ASN A 392 14.01 4.28 2.75
N GLY A 393 13.58 5.08 3.73
CA GLY A 393 12.96 6.38 3.53
C GLY A 393 11.74 6.27 2.62
N ASP A 394 11.81 6.92 1.47
CA ASP A 394 10.77 7.01 0.45
C ASP A 394 11.10 6.18 -0.81
N ARG A 395 12.06 5.25 -0.71
CA ARG A 395 12.53 4.44 -1.85
C ARG A 395 11.67 3.21 -2.14
N THR A 396 10.54 3.06 -1.45
CA THR A 396 9.62 1.92 -1.57
C THR A 396 8.20 2.43 -1.61
N ILE A 397 7.38 1.81 -2.46
CA ILE A 397 5.98 2.19 -2.65
C ILE A 397 5.12 1.86 -1.43
N LYS A 398 5.58 0.97 -0.53
CA LYS A 398 4.90 0.64 0.74
C LYS A 398 4.71 1.87 1.62
N HIS A 399 5.57 2.88 1.47
CA HIS A 399 5.49 4.15 2.19
C HIS A 399 6.14 5.27 1.35
N ALA A 400 5.44 5.63 0.27
CA ALA A 400 5.94 6.54 -0.76
C ALA A 400 6.19 7.98 -0.27
N THR A 401 5.58 8.38 0.86
CA THR A 401 5.78 9.68 1.50
C THR A 401 6.59 9.59 2.79
N GLU A 402 7.51 8.63 2.84
CA GLU A 402 8.27 8.25 4.03
C GLU A 402 7.40 7.55 5.09
N TYR A 403 8.05 6.94 6.09
CA TYR A 403 7.35 6.19 7.15
C TYR A 403 7.85 6.62 8.51
N ASP A 404 7.00 7.28 9.27
CA ASP A 404 7.29 7.90 10.56
C ASP A 404 6.37 7.30 11.64
N ILE A 405 6.95 6.78 12.73
CA ILE A 405 6.20 6.25 13.88
C ILE A 405 6.58 7.03 15.12
N CYS A 406 5.61 7.65 15.81
CA CYS A 406 5.91 8.35 17.06
C CYS A 406 6.31 7.37 18.18
N ASP A 407 7.12 7.82 19.14
CA ASP A 407 7.56 7.01 20.29
C ASP A 407 6.39 6.34 21.02
N SER A 408 5.24 7.02 21.15
CA SER A 408 4.07 6.46 21.84
C SER A 408 3.49 5.25 21.12
N CYS A 409 3.35 5.32 19.78
CA CYS A 409 2.87 4.20 18.99
C CYS A 409 3.89 3.05 18.96
N PHE A 410 5.19 3.38 18.87
CA PHE A 410 6.25 2.38 18.94
C PHE A 410 6.20 1.65 20.29
N ALA A 411 6.23 2.39 21.40
CA ALA A 411 6.17 1.84 22.76
C ALA A 411 4.92 0.99 23.00
N SER A 412 3.76 1.46 22.54
CA SER A 412 2.50 0.72 22.65
C SER A 412 2.49 -0.57 21.82
N CYS A 413 3.28 -0.67 20.76
CA CYS A 413 3.34 -1.88 19.95
C CYS A 413 4.34 -2.90 20.48
N VAL A 414 5.45 -2.45 21.07
CA VAL A 414 6.51 -3.35 21.56
C VAL A 414 6.33 -3.77 23.03
N SER A 415 5.44 -3.11 23.78
CA SER A 415 5.05 -3.51 25.14
C SER A 415 4.06 -4.67 25.13
#